data_AF-A0A662YLH6-F1
#
_entry.id   AF-A0A662YLH6-F1
#
_cell.length_a   1.000
_cell.length_b   1.000
_cell.length_c   1.000
_cell.angle_alpha   90.00
_cell.angle_beta   90.00
_cell.angle_gamma   90.00
#
_symmetry.space_group_name_H-M   'P 1'
#
loop_
_entity.id
_entity.type
_entity.pdbx_description
1 polymer ?
#
loop_
_entity_poly.entity_id
_entity_poly.type
_entity_poly.pdbx_seq_one_letter_code
_entity_poly.pdbx_strand_id
1 'polypeptide(L)'
;MEEDGAVMTFSKEKVGEEVKKGKAVKKQIALWDQLLEGRIKLQKALLTANQLPQPETFPAFKMMGGAEMAGALKNSYKALKALQRSLAELQDELLYQHPDTKHLIDGKKAKADSEDDEEIPSEEEEEEETGGGETRKGPPKRKLDMEEYPEFMAKRFADFRTYRNSTLQKWHDKTKLSSGKMGKARTRPEPQGSFQKGFAAFERNILTQVEQIMLSKERLLKRTQTKRSEYRVLGQPEQEVTAAMVLDPKAPEAESTARANAHLKDLDEEIFDDDDFYHQLLRELIEKKTSALDANDQVAMGRTELYRSLFGKIAPPEVRLLQ
;
A
#
# COMPACT_ATOMS: atom_id res chain seq x y z
N MET A 1 21.37 -18.80 52.60
CA MET A 1 21.56 -18.63 51.14
C MET A 1 20.78 -19.74 50.48
N GLU A 2 19.53 -19.48 50.14
CA GLU A 2 18.75 -20.32 49.22
C GLU A 2 18.32 -19.36 48.10
N GLU A 3 19.12 -19.32 47.03
CA GLU A 3 18.67 -18.77 45.76
C GLU A 3 17.80 -19.84 45.11
N ASP A 4 16.49 -19.66 45.27
CA ASP A 4 15.47 -20.39 44.55
C ASP A 4 15.59 -20.04 43.06
N GLY A 5 16.33 -20.90 42.34
CA GLY A 5 16.49 -20.85 40.90
C GLY A 5 15.18 -21.15 40.21
N ALA A 6 14.32 -20.14 40.09
CA ALA A 6 13.14 -20.15 39.24
C ALA A 6 13.55 -20.15 37.75
N VAL A 7 14.13 -21.27 37.29
CA VAL A 7 14.41 -21.52 35.88
C VAL A 7 13.14 -22.03 35.23
N MET A 8 12.43 -21.10 34.57
CA MET A 8 11.26 -21.37 33.75
C MET A 8 11.58 -22.42 32.67
N THR A 9 11.05 -23.63 32.81
CA THR A 9 11.15 -24.70 31.82
C THR A 9 10.21 -24.40 30.64
N PHE A 10 10.77 -23.96 29.52
CA PHE A 10 10.04 -23.87 28.26
C PHE A 10 9.68 -25.28 27.79
N SER A 11 8.40 -25.66 27.90
CA SER A 11 7.88 -26.91 27.36
C SER A 11 8.14 -27.00 25.84
N LYS A 12 8.52 -28.18 25.32
CA LYS A 12 8.80 -28.42 23.89
C LYS A 12 7.68 -27.97 22.96
N GLU A 13 6.42 -28.04 23.41
CA GLU A 13 5.25 -27.56 22.67
C GLU A 13 5.28 -26.05 22.43
N LYS A 14 5.56 -25.25 23.47
CA LYS A 14 5.78 -23.79 23.37
C LYS A 14 6.92 -23.45 22.42
N VAL A 15 8.02 -24.22 22.44
CA VAL A 15 9.14 -24.01 21.49
C VAL A 15 8.70 -24.32 20.05
N GLY A 16 7.95 -25.39 19.84
CA GLY A 16 7.41 -25.74 18.52
C GLY A 16 6.45 -24.68 17.96
N GLU A 17 5.59 -24.11 18.81
CA GLU A 17 4.71 -23.01 18.44
C GLU A 17 5.47 -21.73 18.07
N GLU A 18 6.47 -21.34 18.86
CA GLU A 18 7.31 -20.17 18.55
C GLU A 18 8.07 -20.35 17.23
N VAL A 19 8.56 -21.57 16.93
CA VAL A 19 9.17 -21.88 15.63
C VAL A 19 8.15 -21.75 14.49
N LYS A 20 6.92 -22.23 14.67
CA LYS A 20 5.83 -22.07 13.68
C LYS A 20 5.50 -20.60 13.45
N LYS A 21 5.37 -19.80 14.51
CA LYS A 21 5.16 -18.34 14.43
C LYS A 21 6.31 -17.66 13.68
N GLY A 22 7.56 -17.97 14.02
CA GLY A 22 8.73 -17.42 13.34
C GLY A 22 8.75 -17.74 11.84
N LYS A 23 8.40 -18.98 11.45
CA LYS A 23 8.25 -19.36 10.04
C LYS A 23 7.13 -18.59 9.34
N ALA A 24 5.99 -18.40 10.00
CA ALA A 24 4.86 -17.64 9.46
C ALA A 24 5.24 -16.16 9.25
N VAL A 25 5.90 -15.53 10.21
CA VAL A 25 6.40 -14.15 10.12
C VAL A 25 7.37 -14.01 8.94
N LYS A 26 8.33 -14.93 8.78
CA LYS A 26 9.25 -14.91 7.63
C LYS A 26 8.51 -14.95 6.29
N LYS A 27 7.48 -15.79 6.17
CA LYS A 27 6.66 -15.88 4.95
C LYS A 27 5.86 -14.60 4.70
N GLN A 28 5.25 -14.02 5.74
CA GLN A 28 4.50 -12.77 5.65
C GLN A 28 5.39 -11.61 5.20
N ILE A 29 6.60 -11.50 5.77
CA ILE A 29 7.61 -10.51 5.37
C ILE A 29 8.01 -10.70 3.92
N ALA A 30 8.24 -11.94 3.47
CA ALA A 30 8.60 -12.22 2.08
C ALA A 30 7.48 -11.85 1.11
N LEU A 31 6.23 -12.16 1.44
CA LEU A 31 5.06 -11.77 0.66
C LEU A 31 4.94 -10.24 0.57
N TRP A 32 5.07 -9.54 1.70
CA TRP A 32 5.07 -8.07 1.72
C TRP A 32 6.17 -7.47 0.84
N ASP A 33 7.38 -8.00 0.92
CA ASP A 33 8.50 -7.53 0.09
C ASP A 33 8.22 -7.72 -1.41
N GLN A 34 7.63 -8.84 -1.81
CA GLN A 34 7.25 -9.10 -3.20
C GLN A 34 6.17 -8.13 -3.70
N LEU A 35 5.15 -7.85 -2.87
CA LEU A 35 4.11 -6.87 -3.18
C LEU A 35 4.67 -5.46 -3.31
N LEU A 36 5.54 -5.06 -2.38
CA LEU A 36 6.22 -3.77 -2.37
C LEU A 36 7.09 -3.58 -3.61
N GLU A 37 7.88 -4.60 -3.97
CA GLU A 37 8.72 -4.58 -5.16
C GLU A 37 7.89 -4.56 -6.45
N GLY A 38 6.77 -5.30 -6.49
CA GLY A 38 5.81 -5.25 -7.59
C GLY A 38 5.22 -3.85 -7.76
N ARG A 39 4.84 -3.19 -6.66
CA ARG A 39 4.34 -1.81 -6.67
C ARG A 39 5.39 -0.81 -7.16
N ILE A 40 6.64 -0.93 -6.72
CA ILE A 40 7.74 -0.07 -7.18
C ILE A 40 7.98 -0.25 -8.69
N LYS A 41 7.90 -1.48 -9.21
CA LYS A 41 8.04 -1.76 -10.66
C LYS A 41 6.90 -1.15 -11.48
N LEU A 42 5.69 -1.10 -10.94
CA LEU A 42 4.53 -0.49 -11.60
C LEU A 42 4.67 1.02 -11.80
N GLN A 43 5.54 1.71 -11.03
CA GLN A 43 5.70 3.16 -11.13
C GLN A 43 6.05 3.62 -12.55
N LYS A 44 6.95 2.90 -13.24
CA LYS A 44 7.32 3.24 -14.62
C LYS A 44 6.15 3.09 -15.60
N ALA A 45 5.34 2.05 -15.41
CA ALA A 45 4.16 1.83 -16.24
C ALA A 45 3.14 2.95 -16.03
N LEU A 46 2.94 3.39 -14.79
CA LEU A 46 2.09 4.53 -14.45
C LEU A 46 2.56 5.83 -15.10
N LEU A 47 3.84 6.18 -14.95
CA LEU A 47 4.42 7.38 -15.59
C LEU A 47 4.36 7.34 -17.12
N THR A 48 4.46 6.15 -17.72
CA THR A 48 4.29 5.97 -19.16
C THR A 48 2.83 6.12 -19.58
N ALA A 49 1.89 5.62 -18.77
CA ALA A 49 0.46 5.78 -19.02
C ALA A 49 0.03 7.26 -18.97
N ASN A 50 0.58 8.05 -18.05
CA ASN A 50 0.33 9.49 -17.98
C ASN A 50 0.83 10.26 -19.22
N GLN A 51 1.68 9.67 -20.06
CA GLN A 51 2.13 10.29 -21.32
C GLN A 51 1.20 10.00 -22.50
N LEU A 52 0.23 9.08 -22.35
CA LEU A 52 -0.67 8.71 -23.42
C LEU A 52 -1.56 9.88 -23.84
N PRO A 53 -2.07 9.89 -25.09
CA PRO A 53 -3.01 10.90 -25.53
C PRO A 53 -4.27 10.90 -24.68
N GLN A 54 -4.66 12.07 -24.20
CA GLN A 54 -5.86 12.31 -23.39
C GLN A 54 -7.14 12.26 -24.24
N PRO A 55 -8.34 12.19 -23.63
CA PRO A 55 -9.61 11.99 -24.33
C PRO A 55 -9.84 12.91 -25.54
N GLU A 56 -9.41 14.18 -25.46
CA GLU A 56 -9.57 15.15 -26.53
C GLU A 56 -8.67 14.91 -27.74
N THR A 57 -7.45 14.41 -27.53
CA THR A 57 -6.46 14.19 -28.60
C THR A 57 -6.45 12.73 -29.09
N PHE A 58 -6.91 11.80 -28.26
CA PHE A 58 -6.92 10.37 -28.54
C PHE A 58 -7.61 9.97 -29.86
N PRO A 59 -8.76 10.56 -30.28
CA PRO A 59 -9.38 10.26 -31.56
C PRO A 59 -8.47 10.55 -32.76
N ALA A 60 -7.71 11.65 -32.72
CA ALA A 60 -6.78 12.01 -33.79
C ALA A 60 -5.62 11.00 -33.88
N PHE A 61 -5.07 10.58 -32.73
CA PHE A 61 -4.05 9.53 -32.69
C PHE A 61 -4.59 8.22 -33.25
N LYS A 62 -5.80 7.81 -32.87
CA LYS A 62 -6.42 6.57 -33.37
C LYS A 62 -6.64 6.59 -34.87
N MET A 63 -7.02 7.75 -35.42
CA MET A 63 -7.18 7.94 -36.86
C MET A 63 -5.84 7.85 -37.61
N MET A 64 -4.79 8.50 -37.09
CA MET A 64 -3.47 8.53 -37.72
C MET A 64 -2.67 7.22 -37.56
N GLY A 65 -2.78 6.57 -36.41
CA GLY A 65 -1.99 5.39 -36.04
C GLY A 65 -2.45 4.07 -36.69
N GLY A 66 -3.60 4.07 -37.37
CA GLY A 66 -4.07 2.96 -38.20
C GLY A 66 -4.07 1.59 -37.51
N ALA A 67 -3.69 0.55 -38.26
CA ALA A 67 -3.73 -0.84 -37.79
C ALA A 67 -2.71 -1.15 -36.68
N GLU A 68 -1.54 -0.50 -36.70
CA GLU A 68 -0.50 -0.70 -35.70
C GLU A 68 -0.98 -0.23 -34.32
N MET A 69 -1.50 1.00 -34.23
CA MET A 69 -2.06 1.52 -32.99
C MET A 69 -3.27 0.71 -32.53
N ALA A 70 -4.15 0.29 -33.43
CA ALA A 70 -5.29 -0.57 -33.08
C ALA A 70 -4.83 -1.91 -32.49
N GLY A 71 -3.78 -2.52 -33.05
CA GLY A 71 -3.16 -3.73 -32.52
C GLY A 71 -2.54 -3.51 -31.14
N ALA A 72 -1.80 -2.42 -30.95
CA ALA A 72 -1.21 -2.06 -29.67
C ALA A 72 -2.28 -1.82 -28.60
N LEU A 73 -3.33 -1.05 -28.89
CA LEU A 73 -4.46 -0.82 -27.98
C LEU A 73 -5.13 -2.13 -27.55
N LYS A 74 -5.37 -3.05 -28.50
CA LYS A 74 -5.95 -4.37 -28.22
C LYS A 74 -5.05 -5.20 -27.31
N ASN A 75 -3.74 -5.18 -27.53
CA ASN A 75 -2.77 -5.90 -26.71
C ASN A 75 -2.66 -5.30 -25.30
N SER A 76 -2.61 -3.97 -25.20
CA SER A 76 -2.63 -3.25 -23.92
C SER A 76 -3.90 -3.56 -23.13
N TYR A 77 -5.07 -3.54 -23.76
CA TYR A 77 -6.33 -3.92 -23.12
C TYR A 77 -6.30 -5.36 -22.59
N LYS A 78 -5.81 -6.32 -23.39
CA LYS A 78 -5.66 -7.72 -22.94
C LYS A 78 -4.69 -7.86 -21.76
N ALA A 79 -3.56 -7.15 -21.80
CA ALA A 79 -2.57 -7.17 -20.74
C ALA A 79 -3.12 -6.58 -19.44
N LEU A 80 -3.85 -5.45 -19.52
CA LEU A 80 -4.52 -4.84 -18.38
C LEU A 80 -5.61 -5.75 -17.80
N LYS A 81 -6.47 -6.35 -18.63
CA LYS A 81 -7.47 -7.33 -18.19
C LYS A 81 -6.84 -8.54 -17.51
N ALA A 82 -5.70 -9.02 -18.02
CA ALA A 82 -4.97 -10.13 -17.41
C ALA A 82 -4.35 -9.73 -16.06
N LEU A 83 -3.75 -8.54 -15.94
CA LEU A 83 -3.22 -8.02 -14.68
C LEU A 83 -4.32 -7.87 -13.64
N GLN A 84 -5.46 -7.26 -14.02
CA GLN A 84 -6.61 -7.07 -13.15
C GLN A 84 -7.14 -8.41 -12.63
N ARG A 85 -7.24 -9.43 -13.49
CA ARG A 85 -7.61 -10.79 -13.09
C ARG A 85 -6.61 -11.38 -12.10
N SER A 86 -5.31 -11.32 -12.38
CA SER A 86 -4.28 -11.85 -11.47
C SER A 86 -4.31 -11.18 -10.09
N LEU A 87 -4.55 -9.87 -10.03
CA LEU A 87 -4.67 -9.15 -8.76
C LEU A 87 -5.93 -9.56 -7.98
N ALA A 88 -7.06 -9.75 -8.67
CA ALA A 88 -8.29 -10.22 -8.06
C ALA A 88 -8.17 -11.67 -7.55
N GLU A 89 -7.53 -12.56 -8.32
CA GLU A 89 -7.25 -13.94 -7.93
C GLU A 89 -6.29 -14.01 -6.73
N LEU A 90 -5.25 -13.18 -6.71
CA LEU A 90 -4.35 -13.07 -5.56
C LEU A 90 -5.11 -12.62 -4.31
N GLN A 91 -6.00 -11.64 -4.45
CA GLN A 91 -6.83 -11.17 -3.34
C GLN A 91 -7.81 -12.26 -2.87
N ASP A 92 -8.43 -12.99 -3.79
CA ASP A 92 -9.27 -14.16 -3.47
C ASP A 92 -8.51 -15.17 -2.64
N GLU A 93 -7.31 -15.53 -3.07
CA GLU A 93 -6.47 -16.51 -2.38
C GLU A 93 -6.06 -16.03 -0.98
N LEU A 94 -5.65 -14.76 -0.83
CA LEU A 94 -5.28 -14.19 0.46
C LEU A 94 -6.46 -14.14 1.44
N LEU A 95 -7.65 -13.77 0.97
CA LEU A 95 -8.85 -13.70 1.80
C LEU A 95 -9.38 -15.10 2.15
N TYR A 96 -9.31 -16.04 1.20
CA TYR A 96 -9.78 -17.40 1.39
C TYR A 96 -8.90 -18.21 2.37
N GLN A 97 -7.58 -17.99 2.34
CA GLN A 97 -6.65 -18.66 3.26
C GLN A 97 -6.79 -18.22 4.73
N HIS A 98 -7.39 -17.05 4.99
CA HIS A 98 -7.51 -16.52 6.34
C HIS A 98 -8.91 -16.75 6.92
N PRO A 99 -9.06 -17.45 8.08
CA PRO A 99 -10.36 -17.82 8.63
C PRO A 99 -11.35 -16.66 8.77
N ASP A 100 -10.88 -15.54 9.33
CA ASP A 100 -11.72 -14.36 9.58
C ASP A 100 -12.17 -13.62 8.32
N THR A 101 -11.65 -13.95 7.14
CA THR A 101 -11.99 -13.29 5.87
C THR A 101 -12.53 -14.25 4.81
N LYS A 102 -12.45 -15.56 5.06
CA LYS A 102 -12.86 -16.59 4.10
C LYS A 102 -14.32 -16.44 3.66
N HIS A 103 -15.19 -16.03 4.59
CA HIS A 103 -16.61 -15.76 4.32
C HIS A 103 -16.84 -14.66 3.25
N LEU A 104 -15.87 -13.75 3.05
CA LEU A 104 -15.94 -12.72 2.01
C LEU A 104 -15.84 -13.32 0.59
N ILE A 105 -15.33 -14.56 0.48
CA ILE A 105 -15.10 -15.27 -0.78
C ILE A 105 -16.13 -16.38 -0.98
N ASP A 106 -16.51 -17.09 0.10
CA ASP A 106 -17.37 -18.28 0.10
C ASP A 106 -18.83 -18.00 -0.28
N GLY A 107 -19.24 -16.73 -0.42
CA GLY A 107 -20.62 -16.34 -0.76
C GLY A 107 -21.65 -16.58 0.35
N LYS A 108 -21.27 -17.30 1.42
CA LYS A 108 -22.04 -17.38 2.67
C LYS A 108 -21.88 -16.04 3.40
N LYS A 109 -22.96 -15.26 3.45
CA LYS A 109 -23.06 -14.11 4.37
C LYS A 109 -22.59 -14.58 5.74
N ALA A 110 -21.65 -13.83 6.36
CA ALA A 110 -21.32 -14.04 7.76
C ALA A 110 -22.64 -14.06 8.53
N LYS A 111 -22.91 -15.15 9.27
CA LYS A 111 -23.94 -15.12 10.30
C LYS A 111 -23.53 -13.99 11.24
N ALA A 112 -24.25 -12.88 11.17
CA ALA A 112 -24.20 -11.90 12.23
C ALA A 112 -24.62 -12.62 13.51
N ASP A 113 -23.88 -12.43 14.59
CA ASP A 113 -24.29 -12.85 15.92
C ASP A 113 -25.69 -12.26 16.22
N SER A 114 -26.73 -13.06 16.00
CA SER A 114 -27.99 -12.92 16.68
C SER A 114 -28.14 -14.17 17.55
N GLU A 115 -27.90 -13.97 18.84
CA GLU A 115 -28.47 -14.81 19.87
C GLU A 115 -30.00 -14.89 19.64
N ASP A 116 -30.57 -16.08 19.85
CA ASP A 116 -31.99 -16.41 19.75
C ASP A 116 -32.56 -16.61 18.33
N ASP A 117 -32.58 -17.88 17.87
CA ASP A 117 -33.84 -18.58 17.57
C ASP A 117 -33.57 -20.07 17.29
N GLU A 118 -34.13 -20.95 18.11
CA GLU A 118 -34.12 -22.39 17.89
C GLU A 118 -35.25 -22.77 16.91
N GLU A 119 -34.93 -22.95 15.63
CA GLU A 119 -35.78 -23.77 14.74
C GLU A 119 -34.94 -24.65 13.79
N ILE A 120 -35.15 -25.96 13.90
CA ILE A 120 -34.72 -27.08 13.03
C ILE A 120 -36.01 -27.92 12.81
N PRO A 121 -36.23 -28.74 11.74
CA PRO A 121 -35.63 -28.90 10.40
C PRO A 121 -36.67 -29.04 9.23
N SER A 122 -36.20 -29.10 7.98
CA SER A 122 -36.50 -30.16 6.97
C SER A 122 -35.82 -29.81 5.62
N GLU A 123 -34.83 -30.58 5.14
CA GLU A 123 -34.92 -31.75 4.22
C GLU A 123 -35.30 -31.31 2.78
N GLU A 124 -34.63 -31.61 1.66
CA GLU A 124 -33.58 -32.56 1.25
C GLU A 124 -33.00 -32.03 -0.09
N GLU A 125 -31.70 -32.23 -0.33
CA GLU A 125 -31.20 -32.69 -1.63
C GLU A 125 -29.82 -33.32 -1.37
N GLU A 126 -29.84 -34.65 -1.27
CA GLU A 126 -28.68 -35.51 -1.18
C GLU A 126 -27.96 -35.56 -2.55
N GLU A 127 -26.67 -35.25 -2.54
CA GLU A 127 -25.73 -35.88 -3.47
C GLU A 127 -24.62 -36.53 -2.64
N GLU A 128 -24.76 -37.82 -2.35
CA GLU A 128 -23.62 -38.74 -2.16
C GLU A 128 -23.05 -39.04 -3.57
N GLU A 129 -21.75 -38.89 -3.82
CA GLU A 129 -20.67 -39.85 -3.59
C GLU A 129 -19.43 -39.22 -4.29
N THR A 130 -18.15 -39.41 -3.99
CA THR A 130 -17.37 -40.54 -3.43
C THR A 130 -15.99 -39.97 -3.04
N GLY A 131 -15.29 -40.70 -2.18
CA GLY A 131 -14.08 -40.24 -1.47
C GLY A 131 -12.80 -39.99 -2.29
N GLY A 132 -11.80 -39.47 -1.57
CA GLY A 132 -10.39 -39.60 -1.94
C GLY A 132 -9.67 -38.29 -2.22
N GLY A 133 -9.28 -37.58 -1.15
CA GLY A 133 -8.26 -36.54 -1.18
C GLY A 133 -8.77 -35.17 -0.78
N GLU A 134 -8.26 -34.63 0.32
CA GLU A 134 -8.34 -33.19 0.62
C GLU A 134 -7.55 -32.40 -0.42
N THR A 135 -8.01 -32.35 -1.67
CA THR A 135 -7.64 -31.27 -2.57
C THR A 135 -8.19 -30.01 -1.93
N ARG A 136 -7.31 -29.15 -1.38
CA ARG A 136 -7.70 -27.84 -0.87
C ARG A 136 -8.60 -27.18 -1.91
N LYS A 137 -9.92 -27.11 -1.65
CA LYS A 137 -10.85 -26.34 -2.49
C LYS A 137 -10.30 -24.92 -2.47
N GLY A 138 -9.76 -24.45 -3.59
CA GLY A 138 -9.32 -23.06 -3.74
C GLY A 138 -10.52 -22.13 -3.82
N PRO A 139 -10.29 -20.80 -3.83
CA PRO A 139 -11.36 -19.84 -4.05
C PRO A 139 -12.06 -20.10 -5.41
N PRO A 140 -13.36 -19.79 -5.52
CA PRO A 140 -14.09 -19.94 -6.78
C PRO A 140 -13.48 -19.03 -7.85
N LYS A 141 -13.11 -19.61 -8.99
CA LYS A 141 -12.59 -18.86 -10.14
C LYS A 141 -13.72 -18.07 -10.79
N ARG A 142 -13.59 -16.75 -10.86
CA ARG A 142 -14.55 -15.86 -11.51
C ARG A 142 -13.96 -15.34 -12.82
N LYS A 143 -14.77 -15.30 -13.87
CA LYS A 143 -14.43 -14.61 -15.13
C LYS A 143 -15.24 -13.33 -15.16
N LEU A 144 -14.57 -12.20 -14.92
CA LEU A 144 -15.16 -10.87 -14.99
C LEU A 144 -14.78 -10.21 -16.32
N ASP A 145 -15.72 -9.49 -16.90
CA ASP A 145 -15.48 -8.53 -17.95
C ASP A 145 -14.95 -7.21 -17.39
N MET A 146 -14.38 -6.36 -18.26
CA MET A 146 -13.63 -5.17 -17.79
C MET A 146 -14.54 -4.19 -17.06
N GLU A 147 -15.79 -4.11 -17.51
CA GLU A 147 -16.84 -3.23 -17.04
C GLU A 147 -17.37 -3.67 -15.66
N GLU A 148 -17.21 -4.93 -15.28
CA GLU A 148 -17.67 -5.48 -14.00
C GLU A 148 -16.67 -5.24 -12.85
N TYR A 149 -15.39 -5.04 -13.16
CA TYR A 149 -14.35 -4.87 -12.13
C TYR A 149 -14.58 -3.70 -11.17
N PRO A 150 -15.02 -2.50 -11.61
CA PRO A 150 -15.24 -1.38 -10.69
C PRO A 150 -16.24 -1.72 -9.58
N GLU A 151 -17.41 -2.26 -9.94
CA GLU A 151 -18.46 -2.63 -8.98
C GLU A 151 -18.02 -3.80 -8.09
N PHE A 152 -17.38 -4.81 -8.67
CA PHE A 152 -16.81 -5.94 -7.94
C PHE A 152 -15.81 -5.48 -6.87
N MET A 153 -14.87 -4.60 -7.24
CA MET A 153 -13.85 -4.08 -6.32
C MET A 153 -14.47 -3.18 -5.25
N ALA A 154 -15.46 -2.36 -5.61
CA ALA A 154 -16.19 -1.52 -4.66
C ALA A 154 -16.93 -2.34 -3.61
N LYS A 155 -17.69 -3.36 -4.04
CA LYS A 155 -18.39 -4.30 -3.14
C LYS A 155 -17.40 -4.98 -2.21
N ARG A 156 -16.31 -5.52 -2.76
CA ARG A 156 -15.28 -6.18 -1.96
C ARG A 156 -14.62 -5.25 -0.94
N PHE A 157 -14.31 -4.02 -1.31
CA PHE A 157 -13.76 -3.04 -0.40
C PHE A 157 -14.73 -2.70 0.73
N ALA A 158 -16.03 -2.63 0.44
CA ALA A 158 -17.08 -2.43 1.45
C ALA A 158 -17.17 -3.64 2.39
N ASP A 159 -17.25 -4.86 1.85
CA ASP A 159 -17.36 -6.11 2.63
C ASP A 159 -16.12 -6.31 3.54
N PHE A 160 -14.93 -5.93 3.08
CA PHE A 160 -13.68 -6.03 3.84
C PHE A 160 -13.55 -5.00 4.98
N ARG A 161 -14.42 -3.98 5.03
CA ARG A 161 -14.30 -2.83 5.96
C ARG A 161 -14.22 -3.27 7.42
N THR A 162 -15.07 -4.18 7.85
CA THR A 162 -15.17 -4.61 9.26
C THR A 162 -13.86 -5.26 9.72
N TYR A 163 -13.39 -6.26 8.97
CA TYR A 163 -12.13 -6.95 9.26
C TYR A 163 -10.92 -6.00 9.20
N ARG A 164 -10.86 -5.12 8.19
CA ARG A 164 -9.79 -4.12 8.07
C ARG A 164 -9.73 -3.23 9.31
N ASN A 165 -10.87 -2.67 9.70
CA ASN A 165 -10.95 -1.71 10.81
C ASN A 165 -10.57 -2.37 12.14
N SER A 166 -11.09 -3.57 12.42
CA SER A 166 -10.75 -4.30 13.65
C SER A 166 -9.28 -4.69 13.69
N THR A 167 -8.71 -5.12 12.57
CA THR A 167 -7.30 -5.50 12.45
C THR A 167 -6.38 -4.29 12.63
N LEU A 168 -6.69 -3.16 11.99
CA LEU A 168 -5.92 -1.91 12.15
C LEU A 168 -5.92 -1.44 13.60
N GLN A 169 -7.08 -1.43 14.25
CA GLN A 169 -7.19 -1.03 15.65
C GLN A 169 -6.39 -1.95 16.56
N LYS A 170 -6.54 -3.27 16.41
CA LYS A 170 -5.80 -4.29 17.17
C LYS A 170 -4.29 -4.09 17.07
N TRP A 171 -3.75 -3.86 15.87
CA TRP A 171 -2.31 -3.69 15.68
C TRP A 171 -1.81 -2.32 16.15
N HIS A 172 -2.62 -1.27 16.01
CA HIS A 172 -2.32 0.04 16.59
C HIS A 172 -2.18 -0.05 18.11
N ASP A 173 -3.16 -0.67 18.78
CA ASP A 173 -3.15 -0.85 20.24
C ASP A 173 -1.97 -1.71 20.69
N LYS A 174 -1.70 -2.81 19.99
CA LYS A 174 -0.57 -3.70 20.31
C LYS A 174 0.79 -3.00 20.17
N THR A 175 0.97 -2.22 19.10
CA THR A 175 2.21 -1.46 18.86
C THR A 175 2.38 -0.37 19.90
N LYS A 176 1.30 0.32 20.26
CA LYS A 176 1.30 1.34 21.32
C LYS A 176 1.74 0.78 22.67
N LEU A 177 1.17 -0.37 23.06
CA LEU A 177 1.53 -1.05 24.31
C LEU A 177 3.00 -1.51 24.30
N SER A 178 3.49 -2.00 23.17
CA SER A 178 4.88 -2.45 23.01
C SER A 178 5.90 -1.30 22.97
N SER A 179 5.49 -0.08 22.57
CA SER A 179 6.38 1.09 22.45
C SER A 179 6.77 1.73 23.81
N GLY A 180 6.25 1.24 24.95
CA GLY A 180 6.73 1.63 26.28
C GLY A 180 6.50 3.07 26.72
N LYS A 181 5.84 3.92 25.91
CA LYS A 181 5.58 5.34 26.22
C LYS A 181 4.67 5.60 27.44
N MET A 182 4.09 4.55 28.03
CA MET A 182 3.27 4.65 29.25
C MET A 182 4.07 4.37 30.55
N GLY A 183 5.30 3.83 30.47
CA GLY A 183 6.00 3.23 31.62
C GLY A 183 6.92 4.14 32.45
N LYS A 184 7.28 5.34 31.96
CA LYS A 184 8.22 6.25 32.66
C LYS A 184 7.56 7.32 33.55
N ALA A 185 6.27 7.20 33.85
CA ALA A 185 5.54 8.21 34.62
C ALA A 185 5.43 7.92 36.14
N ARG A 186 6.04 6.85 36.69
CA ARG A 186 5.75 6.43 38.07
C ARG A 186 6.91 6.28 39.06
N THR A 187 8.17 6.58 38.72
CA THR A 187 9.29 6.32 39.67
C THR A 187 10.26 7.46 39.92
N ARG A 188 9.98 8.70 39.48
CA ARG A 188 10.81 9.84 39.89
C ARG A 188 9.95 11.07 40.22
N PRO A 189 9.99 11.58 41.46
CA PRO A 189 9.50 12.92 41.72
C PRO A 189 10.53 13.89 41.13
N GLU A 190 10.19 14.52 40.01
CA GLU A 190 10.95 15.65 39.47
C GLU A 190 10.23 16.97 39.74
N PRO A 191 11.00 18.08 39.80
CA PRO A 191 10.57 19.31 40.43
C PRO A 191 9.53 20.05 39.59
N GLN A 192 8.66 20.74 40.30
CA GLN A 192 7.67 21.70 39.79
C GLN A 192 8.29 22.62 38.72
N GLY A 193 7.90 22.49 37.45
CA GLY A 193 8.33 23.47 36.44
C GLY A 193 8.22 23.14 34.95
N SER A 194 7.95 21.89 34.51
CA SER A 194 7.88 21.57 33.07
C SER A 194 6.49 21.08 32.63
N PHE A 195 5.84 21.87 31.78
CA PHE A 195 4.55 21.55 31.11
C PHE A 195 4.70 20.54 29.97
N GLN A 196 5.57 19.53 30.10
CA GLN A 196 5.68 18.42 29.15
C GLN A 196 5.17 17.12 29.79
N LYS A 197 3.91 17.15 30.24
CA LYS A 197 3.16 15.95 30.60
C LYS A 197 2.83 15.21 29.29
N GLY A 198 3.28 13.95 29.18
CA GLY A 198 3.31 13.19 27.94
C GLY A 198 1.99 13.16 27.13
N PHE A 199 2.09 13.55 25.86
CA PHE A 199 1.03 13.52 24.85
C PHE A 199 0.53 12.10 24.47
N ALA A 200 1.09 11.02 25.03
CA ALA A 200 0.73 9.64 24.71
C ALA A 200 -0.70 9.23 25.14
N ALA A 201 -1.29 9.97 26.10
CA ALA A 201 -2.65 9.74 26.59
C ALA A 201 -3.75 10.33 25.68
N PHE A 202 -3.38 11.10 24.64
CA PHE A 202 -4.31 11.81 23.76
C PHE A 202 -4.16 11.47 22.27
N GLU A 203 -3.39 10.45 21.93
CA GLU A 203 -3.32 9.95 20.55
C GLU A 203 -4.67 9.28 20.21
N ARG A 204 -5.41 9.91 19.30
CA ARG A 204 -6.75 9.49 18.83
C ARG A 204 -6.69 8.06 18.25
N ASN A 205 -7.82 7.35 18.34
CA ASN A 205 -8.05 6.07 17.67
C ASN A 205 -7.56 6.14 16.19
N ILE A 206 -6.86 5.09 15.72
CA ILE A 206 -6.28 5.06 14.37
C ILE A 206 -7.35 5.23 13.27
N LEU A 207 -8.54 4.68 13.46
CA LEU A 207 -9.67 4.84 12.55
C LEU A 207 -10.12 6.31 12.50
N THR A 208 -10.17 6.99 13.64
CA THR A 208 -10.49 8.43 13.67
C THR A 208 -9.42 9.26 12.95
N GLN A 209 -8.14 8.88 13.05
CA GLN A 209 -7.07 9.54 12.29
C GLN A 209 -7.26 9.34 10.77
N VAL A 210 -7.55 8.10 10.36
CA VAL A 210 -7.85 7.77 8.95
C VAL A 210 -9.07 8.55 8.47
N GLU A 211 -10.17 8.55 9.23
CA GLU A 211 -11.39 9.30 8.90
C GLU A 211 -11.11 10.80 8.76
N GLN A 212 -10.34 11.38 9.67
CA GLN A 212 -9.97 12.81 9.62
C GLN A 212 -9.17 13.16 8.37
N ILE A 213 -8.23 12.30 7.96
CA ILE A 213 -7.50 12.48 6.70
C ILE A 213 -8.47 12.36 5.51
N MET A 214 -9.38 11.38 5.56
CA MET A 214 -10.37 11.12 4.52
C MET A 214 -11.46 12.19 4.42
N LEU A 215 -11.70 13.01 5.46
CA LEU A 215 -12.59 14.18 5.39
C LEU A 215 -12.13 15.16 4.31
N SER A 216 -10.81 15.27 4.08
CA SER A 216 -10.23 16.11 3.03
C SER A 216 -9.92 15.31 1.76
N LYS A 217 -10.83 14.42 1.33
CA LYS A 217 -10.61 13.55 0.15
C LYS A 217 -10.26 14.34 -1.12
N GLU A 218 -10.90 15.48 -1.35
CA GLU A 218 -10.61 16.35 -2.51
C GLU A 218 -9.16 16.83 -2.52
N ARG A 219 -8.60 17.15 -1.35
CA ARG A 219 -7.19 17.53 -1.23
C ARG A 219 -6.28 16.37 -1.62
N LEU A 220 -6.63 15.13 -1.24
CA LEU A 220 -5.87 13.94 -1.60
C LEU A 220 -5.94 13.68 -3.11
N LEU A 221 -7.12 13.83 -3.73
CA LEU A 221 -7.30 13.70 -5.17
C LEU A 221 -6.49 14.75 -5.95
N LYS A 222 -6.58 16.02 -5.55
CA LYS A 222 -5.77 17.10 -6.15
C LYS A 222 -4.28 16.81 -6.03
N ARG A 223 -3.84 16.24 -4.90
CA ARG A 223 -2.45 15.83 -4.72
C ARG A 223 -2.04 14.77 -5.73
N THR A 224 -2.91 13.83 -6.08
CA THR A 224 -2.64 12.83 -7.12
C THR A 224 -2.78 13.34 -8.55
N GLN A 225 -3.44 14.48 -8.75
CA GLN A 225 -3.64 15.11 -10.06
C GLN A 225 -2.65 16.26 -10.33
N THR A 226 -1.74 16.51 -9.38
CA THR A 226 -0.69 17.52 -9.55
C THR A 226 0.51 16.86 -10.18
N LYS A 227 0.92 17.32 -11.36
CA LYS A 227 2.09 16.81 -12.05
C LYS A 227 3.39 17.26 -11.35
N ARG A 228 4.18 16.32 -10.85
CA ARG A 228 5.49 16.59 -10.21
C ARG A 228 6.68 16.13 -11.03
N SER A 229 6.44 15.11 -11.86
CA SER A 229 7.46 14.51 -12.72
C SER A 229 7.56 15.21 -14.08
N GLU A 230 8.78 15.29 -14.60
CA GLU A 230 9.08 15.84 -15.93
C GLU A 230 8.76 14.81 -17.03
N TYR A 231 7.56 14.89 -17.61
CA TYR A 231 7.19 14.14 -18.81
C TYR A 231 6.24 14.94 -19.69
N ARG A 232 6.13 14.56 -20.96
CA ARG A 232 5.21 15.20 -21.92
C ARG A 232 4.01 14.30 -22.19
N VAL A 233 2.81 14.87 -22.09
CA VAL A 233 1.58 14.21 -22.55
C VAL A 233 1.49 14.33 -24.07
N LEU A 234 1.29 13.20 -24.75
CA LEU A 234 1.18 13.19 -26.20
C LEU A 234 -0.08 13.93 -26.65
N GLY A 235 0.07 14.79 -27.67
CA GLY A 235 -1.03 15.60 -28.20
C GLY A 235 -1.26 16.93 -27.47
N GLN A 236 -0.66 17.15 -26.29
CA GLN A 236 -0.65 18.48 -25.67
C GLN A 236 0.38 19.38 -26.38
N PRO A 237 0.07 20.68 -26.54
CA PRO A 237 1.04 21.64 -27.07
C PRO A 237 2.27 21.63 -26.17
N GLU A 238 3.44 21.86 -26.78
CA GLU A 238 4.66 22.04 -26.02
C GLU A 238 4.45 23.26 -25.13
N GLN A 239 4.25 23.04 -23.82
CA GLN A 239 4.38 24.12 -22.86
C GLN A 239 5.80 24.62 -23.05
N GLU A 240 5.95 25.78 -23.71
CA GLU A 240 7.17 26.55 -23.63
C GLU A 240 7.51 26.59 -22.15
N VAL A 241 8.68 26.07 -21.79
CA VAL A 241 9.24 26.18 -20.46
C VAL A 241 9.31 27.68 -20.18
N THR A 242 8.24 28.28 -19.62
CA THR A 242 8.15 29.72 -19.47
C THR A 242 9.19 30.12 -18.46
N ALA A 243 10.37 30.51 -18.94
CA ALA A 243 11.32 31.45 -18.35
C ALA A 243 11.54 31.38 -16.82
N ALA A 244 11.35 30.23 -16.18
CA ALA A 244 11.43 30.06 -14.73
C ALA A 244 12.62 29.21 -14.28
N MET A 245 13.33 28.57 -15.22
CA MET A 245 14.51 27.74 -14.94
C MET A 245 15.85 28.48 -15.09
N VAL A 246 15.85 29.79 -15.36
CA VAL A 246 17.08 30.58 -15.22
C VAL A 246 17.23 30.90 -13.73
N LEU A 247 18.10 30.14 -13.05
CA LEU A 247 18.52 30.42 -11.69
C LEU A 247 19.18 31.81 -11.66
N ASP A 248 18.44 32.84 -11.28
CA ASP A 248 19.03 34.09 -10.80
C ASP A 248 19.31 33.93 -9.30
N PRO A 249 20.59 33.87 -8.86
CA PRO A 249 20.94 33.68 -7.46
C PRO A 249 20.51 34.82 -6.52
N LYS A 250 19.89 35.89 -7.04
CA LYS A 250 19.48 37.08 -6.27
C LYS A 250 17.98 37.24 -6.02
N ALA A 251 17.12 36.30 -6.44
CA ALA A 251 15.69 36.42 -6.21
C ALA A 251 15.32 36.26 -4.71
N PRO A 252 14.38 37.07 -4.16
CA PRO A 252 13.97 36.99 -2.76
C PRO A 252 13.32 35.64 -2.41
N GLU A 253 13.50 35.15 -1.17
CA GLU A 253 13.00 33.84 -0.69
C GLU A 253 11.47 33.64 -0.83
N ALA A 254 10.70 34.73 -0.88
CA ALA A 254 9.26 34.69 -1.14
C ALA A 254 8.92 34.36 -2.62
N GLU A 255 9.78 34.72 -3.57
CA GLU A 255 9.60 34.37 -4.98
C GLU A 255 10.11 32.96 -5.31
N SER A 256 11.14 32.47 -4.60
CA SER A 256 11.60 31.08 -4.75
C SER A 256 10.55 30.08 -4.25
N THR A 257 9.89 30.37 -3.13
CA THR A 257 8.78 29.56 -2.62
C THR A 257 7.52 29.66 -3.49
N ALA A 258 7.22 30.81 -4.08
CA ALA A 258 6.11 30.95 -5.03
C ALA A 258 6.35 30.18 -6.35
N ARG A 259 7.60 30.10 -6.82
CA ARG A 259 7.99 29.34 -8.02
C ARG A 259 8.17 27.84 -7.75
N ALA A 260 8.64 27.44 -6.57
CA ALA A 260 8.63 26.04 -6.13
C ALA A 260 7.20 25.48 -6.07
N ASN A 261 6.22 26.34 -5.79
CA ASN A 261 4.79 26.01 -5.82
C ASN A 261 4.13 26.19 -7.21
N ALA A 262 4.87 26.53 -8.27
CA ALA A 262 4.30 26.73 -9.60
C ALA A 262 3.71 25.44 -10.19
N HIS A 263 4.32 24.28 -9.89
CA HIS A 263 3.80 22.96 -10.28
C HIS A 263 2.44 22.63 -9.63
N LEU A 264 2.05 23.31 -8.53
CA LEU A 264 0.72 23.19 -7.94
C LEU A 264 -0.39 23.81 -8.81
N LYS A 265 -0.03 24.51 -9.90
CA LYS A 265 -0.98 25.05 -10.89
C LYS A 265 -1.26 24.08 -12.04
N ASP A 266 -0.46 23.02 -12.19
CA ASP A 266 -0.64 21.98 -13.20
C ASP A 266 -1.52 20.85 -12.64
N LEU A 267 -2.77 21.21 -12.29
CA LEU A 267 -3.80 20.22 -12.00
C LEU A 267 -4.27 19.62 -13.32
N ASP A 268 -4.08 18.31 -13.46
CA ASP A 268 -4.53 17.53 -14.60
C ASP A 268 -5.33 16.33 -14.07
N GLU A 269 -6.63 16.31 -14.37
CA GLU A 269 -7.54 15.27 -13.88
C GLU A 269 -7.31 13.92 -14.58
N GLU A 270 -6.63 13.92 -15.72
CA GLU A 270 -6.36 12.75 -16.56
C GLU A 270 -5.06 12.03 -16.17
N ILE A 271 -4.32 12.53 -15.18
CA ILE A 271 -3.11 11.87 -14.66
C ILE A 271 -3.31 11.31 -13.25
N PHE A 272 -2.44 10.37 -12.89
CA PHE A 272 -2.29 9.91 -11.51
C PHE A 272 -0.81 9.92 -11.11
N ASP A 273 -0.46 10.76 -10.14
CA ASP A 273 0.89 11.02 -9.61
C ASP A 273 0.89 10.77 -8.10
N ASP A 274 1.43 9.62 -7.69
CA ASP A 274 1.62 9.26 -6.28
C ASP A 274 3.10 9.16 -5.90
N ASP A 275 3.94 10.02 -6.52
CA ASP A 275 5.39 9.98 -6.37
C ASP A 275 5.84 10.11 -4.90
N ASP A 276 5.12 10.87 -4.08
CA ASP A 276 5.45 11.01 -2.67
C ASP A 276 5.27 9.70 -1.89
N PHE A 277 4.17 8.98 -2.16
CA PHE A 277 3.93 7.66 -1.60
C PHE A 277 4.91 6.63 -2.14
N TYR A 278 5.19 6.66 -3.45
CA TYR A 278 6.22 5.82 -4.07
C TYR A 278 7.60 6.00 -3.42
N HIS A 279 8.04 7.24 -3.21
CA HIS A 279 9.33 7.53 -2.60
C HIS A 279 9.39 7.09 -1.14
N GLN A 280 8.28 7.20 -0.40
CA GLN A 280 8.21 6.66 0.95
C GLN A 280 8.36 5.13 0.95
N LEU A 281 7.62 4.42 0.10
CA LEU A 281 7.72 2.97 -0.06
C LEU A 281 9.13 2.52 -0.46
N LEU A 282 9.78 3.26 -1.36
CA LEU A 282 11.14 2.98 -1.79
C LEU A 282 12.16 3.18 -0.66
N ARG A 283 12.03 4.27 0.10
CA ARG A 283 12.86 4.53 1.29
C ARG A 283 12.73 3.40 2.30
N GLU A 284 11.51 3.01 2.64
CA GLU A 284 11.24 1.92 3.59
C GLU A 284 11.85 0.59 3.10
N LEU A 285 11.76 0.29 1.79
CA LEU A 285 12.40 -0.89 1.22
C LEU A 285 13.92 -0.85 1.36
N ILE A 286 14.54 0.29 1.04
CA ILE A 286 16.01 0.46 1.13
C ILE A 286 16.46 0.34 2.58
N GLU A 287 15.80 1.03 3.52
CA GLU A 287 16.13 0.96 4.94
C GLU A 287 16.05 -0.49 5.44
N LYS A 288 14.97 -1.20 5.14
CA LYS A 288 14.79 -2.61 5.54
C LYS A 288 15.86 -3.53 4.94
N LYS A 289 16.18 -3.38 3.64
CA LYS A 289 17.21 -4.20 2.99
C LYS A 289 18.60 -3.88 3.53
N THR A 290 18.89 -2.62 3.81
CA THR A 290 20.19 -2.16 4.33
C THR A 290 20.38 -2.60 5.79
N SER A 291 19.36 -2.50 6.64
CA SER A 291 19.41 -2.97 8.03
C SER A 291 19.48 -4.50 8.17
N ALA A 292 19.07 -5.24 7.13
CA ALA A 292 19.13 -6.71 7.09
C ALA A 292 20.45 -7.25 6.52
N LEU A 293 21.35 -6.39 6.03
CA LEU A 293 22.64 -6.78 5.47
C LEU A 293 23.74 -6.63 6.52
N ASP A 294 24.59 -7.64 6.60
CA ASP A 294 25.77 -7.64 7.46
C ASP A 294 26.71 -6.51 6.99
N ALA A 295 27.17 -5.66 7.90
CA ALA A 295 27.93 -4.44 7.58
C ALA A 295 29.27 -4.69 6.87
N ASN A 296 29.66 -5.97 6.69
CA ASN A 296 30.93 -6.41 6.15
C ASN A 296 30.87 -6.93 4.70
N ASP A 297 29.70 -6.94 4.04
CA ASP A 297 29.56 -7.39 2.65
C ASP A 297 29.78 -6.23 1.65
N GLN A 298 30.96 -6.18 1.02
CA GLN A 298 31.34 -5.13 0.06
C GLN A 298 30.44 -5.09 -1.19
N VAL A 299 29.77 -6.21 -1.54
CA VAL A 299 28.81 -6.26 -2.66
C VAL A 299 27.46 -5.64 -2.28
N ALA A 300 27.12 -5.61 -1.00
CA ALA A 300 25.96 -4.89 -0.48
C ALA A 300 26.14 -3.36 -0.54
N MET A 301 27.35 -2.85 -0.29
CA MET A 301 27.65 -1.41 -0.42
C MET A 301 27.50 -0.93 -1.87
N GLY A 302 28.00 -1.70 -2.85
CA GLY A 302 27.85 -1.35 -4.27
C GLY A 302 26.40 -1.30 -4.75
N ARG A 303 25.52 -2.18 -4.23
CA ARG A 303 24.07 -2.12 -4.50
C ARG A 303 23.42 -0.89 -3.85
N THR A 304 23.82 -0.56 -2.63
CA THR A 304 23.33 0.61 -1.88
C THR A 304 23.73 1.92 -2.57
N GLU A 305 24.94 2.01 -3.09
CA GLU A 305 25.41 3.13 -3.91
C GLU A 305 24.65 3.24 -5.23
N LEU A 306 24.28 2.12 -5.85
CA LEU A 306 23.48 2.10 -7.07
C LEU A 306 22.04 2.57 -6.82
N TYR A 307 21.43 2.20 -5.69
CA TYR A 307 20.13 2.72 -5.26
C TYR A 307 20.18 4.20 -4.87
N ARG A 308 21.24 4.67 -4.18
CA ARG A 308 21.46 6.10 -3.92
C ARG A 308 21.70 6.89 -5.21
N SER A 309 22.42 6.31 -6.18
CA SER A 309 22.66 6.93 -7.49
C SER A 309 21.37 7.03 -8.30
N LEU A 310 20.51 6.00 -8.27
CA LEU A 310 19.17 6.03 -8.84
C LEU A 310 18.31 7.11 -8.17
N PHE A 311 18.37 7.22 -6.85
CA PHE A 311 17.67 8.27 -6.10
C PHE A 311 18.16 9.68 -6.50
N GLY A 312 19.48 9.86 -6.62
CA GLY A 312 20.07 11.12 -7.07
C GLY A 312 19.69 11.50 -8.51
N LYS A 313 19.47 10.52 -9.39
CA LYS A 313 19.08 10.75 -10.80
C LYS A 313 17.58 11.01 -10.99
N ILE A 314 16.74 10.63 -10.03
CA ILE A 314 15.27 10.68 -10.14
C ILE A 314 14.67 11.80 -9.28
N ALA A 315 15.34 12.19 -8.19
CA ALA A 315 14.85 13.26 -7.31
C ALA A 315 15.09 14.66 -7.91
N PRO A 316 14.08 15.56 -7.88
CA PRO A 316 14.26 16.97 -8.22
C PRO A 316 15.37 17.63 -7.36
N PRO A 317 16.08 18.64 -7.90
CA PRO A 317 17.23 19.25 -7.24
C PRO A 317 16.95 19.76 -5.81
N GLU A 318 15.71 20.17 -5.55
CA GLU A 318 15.26 20.78 -4.29
C GLU A 318 15.25 19.80 -3.10
N VAL A 319 15.23 18.49 -3.35
CA VAL A 319 15.26 17.44 -2.30
C VAL A 319 16.70 17.02 -1.96
N ARG A 320 17.71 17.47 -2.73
CA ARG A 320 19.13 17.14 -2.48
C ARG A 320 19.75 17.90 -1.31
N LEU A 321 19.05 18.88 -0.73
CA LEU A 321 19.58 19.76 0.33
C LEU A 321 19.20 19.37 1.77
N LEU A 322 18.56 18.21 1.98
CA LEU A 322 18.24 17.69 3.32
C LEU A 322 19.12 16.50 3.73
N GLN A 323 20.42 16.56 3.42
CA GLN A 323 21.45 15.70 4.01
C GLN A 323 22.52 16.52 4.70
#